data_AF-A0A1C8ZTZ3-F1
#
_entry.id   AF-A0A1C8ZTZ3-F1
#
_cell.length_a   1.000
_cell.length_b   1.000
_cell.length_c   1.000
_cell.angle_alpha   90.00
_cell.angle_beta   90.00
_cell.angle_gamma   90.00
#
_symmetry.space_group_name_H-M   'P 1'
#
loop_
_entity.id
_entity.type
_entity.pdbx_description
1 polymer ?
#
loop_
_entity_poly.entity_id
_entity_poly.type
_entity_poly.pdbx_seq_one_letter_code
_entity_poly.pdbx_strand_id
1 'polypeptide(L)'
;MNLRDKILAFLYHHGESTIDEIVKSLKDEDKYEIDATLKHLEKEGYVIKRDKGIFFKKTVYDLTAGGLEEAKKIYDNLQNKANEIKNMIANGELDPSQIPEEYLDILPLLISMSLIEMMLLEDLTLWW
;
A
#
# COMPACT_ATOMS: atom_id res chain seq x y z
N MET A 1 -0.19 10.30 2.75
CA MET A 1 -1.19 9.31 3.22
C MET A 1 -0.66 8.69 4.50
N ASN A 2 -1.48 8.44 5.53
CA ASN A 2 -0.95 7.92 6.80
C ASN A 2 -0.65 6.40 6.72
N LEU A 3 0.19 5.89 7.64
CA LEU A 3 0.61 4.48 7.68
C LEU A 3 -0.57 3.49 7.87
N ARG A 4 -1.57 3.86 8.69
CA ARG A 4 -2.78 3.05 8.89
C ARG A 4 -3.45 2.73 7.55
N ASP A 5 -3.67 3.76 6.75
CA ASP A 5 -4.35 3.62 5.47
C ASP A 5 -3.48 2.84 4.48
N LYS A 6 -2.14 3.04 4.51
CA LYS A 6 -1.19 2.31 3.66
C LYS A 6 -1.27 0.80 3.94
N ILE A 7 -1.30 0.40 5.21
CA ILE A 7 -1.41 -1.00 5.64
C ILE A 7 -2.77 -1.59 5.24
N LEU A 8 -3.87 -0.86 5.45
CA LEU A 8 -5.20 -1.33 5.08
C LEU A 8 -5.31 -1.55 3.56
N ALA A 9 -4.87 -0.59 2.75
CA ALA A 9 -4.85 -0.72 1.30
C ALA A 9 -3.97 -1.90 0.84
N PHE A 10 -2.80 -2.06 1.46
CA PHE A 10 -1.90 -3.17 1.18
C PHE A 10 -2.58 -4.53 1.44
N LEU A 11 -3.19 -4.72 2.62
CA LEU A 11 -3.88 -5.95 2.99
C LEU A 11 -5.13 -6.20 2.13
N TYR A 12 -5.80 -5.14 1.66
CA TYR A 12 -6.92 -5.29 0.73
C TYR A 12 -6.47 -5.88 -0.62
N HIS A 13 -5.33 -5.41 -1.13
CA HIS A 13 -4.81 -5.87 -2.40
C HIS A 13 -4.17 -7.25 -2.33
N HIS A 14 -3.34 -7.50 -1.31
CA HIS A 14 -2.53 -8.71 -1.20
C HIS A 14 -3.22 -9.83 -0.41
N GLY A 15 -4.28 -9.51 0.33
CA GLY A 15 -4.89 -10.41 1.30
C GLY A 15 -4.05 -10.54 2.56
N GLU A 16 -4.18 -11.69 3.23
CA GLU A 16 -3.42 -11.96 4.45
C GLU A 16 -1.91 -11.84 4.22
N SER A 17 -1.18 -11.24 5.16
CA SER A 17 0.25 -11.02 5.02
C SER A 17 0.98 -11.03 6.35
N THR A 18 2.23 -11.45 6.33
CA THR A 18 3.17 -11.32 7.45
C THR A 18 3.64 -9.88 7.58
N ILE A 19 4.15 -9.52 8.77
CA ILE A 19 4.76 -8.20 8.98
C ILE A 19 5.94 -7.95 8.02
N ASP A 20 6.73 -8.97 7.69
CA ASP A 20 7.89 -8.83 6.82
C ASP A 20 7.46 -8.55 5.36
N GLU A 21 6.34 -9.11 4.92
CA GLU A 21 5.75 -8.81 3.60
C GLU A 21 5.23 -7.36 3.55
N ILE A 22 4.59 -6.89 4.61
CA ILE A 22 4.10 -5.51 4.72
C ILE A 22 5.28 -4.53 4.69
N VAL A 23 6.31 -4.75 5.52
CA VAL A 23 7.53 -3.90 5.57
C VAL A 23 8.23 -3.86 4.22
N LYS A 24 8.34 -5.00 3.53
CA LYS A 24 8.98 -5.06 2.21
C LYS A 24 8.26 -4.20 1.17
N SER A 25 6.94 -4.08 1.27
CA SER A 25 6.11 -3.30 0.35
C SER A 25 6.10 -1.82 0.70
N LEU A 26 6.03 -1.49 1.99
CA LEU A 26 5.99 -0.13 2.51
C LEU A 26 7.41 0.35 2.87
N LYS A 27 8.33 0.33 1.89
CA LYS A 27 9.78 0.49 2.10
C LYS A 27 10.21 1.73 2.90
N ASP A 28 9.39 2.77 2.92
CA ASP A 28 9.68 4.03 3.60
C ASP A 28 9.28 4.02 5.08
N GLU A 29 8.68 2.93 5.56
CA GLU A 29 8.08 2.82 6.89
C GLU A 29 8.88 1.84 7.77
N ASP A 30 9.12 2.20 9.04
CA ASP A 30 9.88 1.37 9.95
C ASP A 30 9.06 0.16 10.46
N LYS A 31 9.73 -0.98 10.66
CA LYS A 31 9.09 -2.22 11.13
C LYS A 31 8.42 -2.05 12.50
N TYR A 32 8.99 -1.26 13.41
CA TYR A 32 8.40 -0.96 14.71
C TYR A 32 7.11 -0.15 14.57
N GLU A 33 7.09 0.82 13.66
CA GLU A 33 5.89 1.64 13.38
C GLU A 33 4.78 0.82 12.73
N ILE A 34 5.14 -0.07 11.79
CA ILE A 34 4.20 -1.03 11.20
C ILE A 34 3.62 -1.97 12.28
N ASP A 35 4.46 -2.54 13.14
CA ASP A 35 4.00 -3.42 14.24
C ASP A 35 3.06 -2.68 15.21
N ALA A 36 3.42 -1.46 15.60
CA ALA A 36 2.60 -0.63 16.47
C ALA A 36 1.25 -0.29 15.82
N THR A 37 1.25 0.04 14.52
CA THR A 37 0.04 0.38 13.77
C THR A 37 -0.86 -0.84 13.59
N LEU A 38 -0.30 -2.02 13.29
CA LEU A 38 -1.05 -3.28 13.21
C LEU A 38 -1.73 -3.64 14.53
N LYS A 39 -1.03 -3.46 15.67
CA LYS A 39 -1.62 -3.65 17.00
C LYS A 39 -2.78 -2.68 17.25
N HIS A 40 -2.67 -1.44 16.79
CA HIS A 40 -3.75 -0.47 16.89
C HIS A 40 -4.96 -0.88 16.04
N LEU A 41 -4.73 -1.23 14.77
CA LEU A 41 -5.76 -1.72 13.85
C LEU A 41 -6.46 -2.99 14.35
N GLU A 42 -5.72 -3.88 15.02
CA GLU A 42 -6.28 -5.06 15.68
C GLU A 42 -7.20 -4.67 16.85
N LYS A 43 -6.76 -3.74 17.69
CA LYS A 43 -7.55 -3.21 18.80
C LYS A 43 -8.82 -2.50 18.34
N GLU A 44 -8.76 -1.81 17.20
CA GLU A 44 -9.91 -1.14 16.56
C GLU A 44 -10.84 -2.13 15.82
N GLY A 45 -10.41 -3.38 15.64
CA GLY A 45 -11.20 -4.40 14.97
C GLY A 45 -11.19 -4.30 13.44
N TYR A 46 -10.21 -3.61 12.84
CA TYR A 46 -10.02 -3.56 11.39
C TYR A 46 -9.13 -4.69 10.88
N VAL A 47 -8.18 -5.15 11.69
CA VAL A 47 -7.25 -6.24 11.35
C VAL A 47 -7.42 -7.38 12.36
N ILE A 48 -7.16 -8.61 11.92
CA ILE A 48 -7.07 -9.78 12.78
C ILE A 48 -5.71 -10.47 12.62
N LYS A 49 -5.08 -10.80 13.74
CA LYS A 49 -3.85 -11.59 13.77
C LYS A 49 -4.17 -13.08 13.86
N ARG A 50 -3.52 -13.90 13.04
CA ARG A 50 -3.69 -15.37 13.02
C ARG A 50 -2.35 -16.09 12.90
N ASP A 51 -2.26 -17.27 13.50
CA ASP A 51 -1.15 -18.19 13.26
C ASP A 51 -1.52 -19.17 12.15
N LYS A 52 -0.74 -19.21 11.07
CA LYS A 52 -0.96 -20.09 9.91
C LYS A 52 0.23 -21.03 9.68
N GLY A 53 -0.06 -22.27 9.30
CA GLY A 53 0.94 -23.30 8.99
C GLY A 53 0.87 -24.53 9.90
N ILE A 54 1.16 -25.70 9.33
CA ILE A 54 1.03 -27.00 10.01
C ILE A 54 2.31 -27.37 10.79
N PHE A 55 3.48 -27.15 10.18
CA PHE A 55 4.79 -27.49 10.77
C PHE A 55 5.58 -26.28 11.26
N PHE A 56 5.45 -25.14 10.57
CA PHE A 56 6.01 -23.85 10.98
C PHE A 56 4.88 -22.82 10.99
N LYS A 57 4.41 -22.48 12.18
CA LYS A 57 3.40 -21.43 12.35
C LYS A 57 4.04 -20.07 12.06
N LYS A 58 3.43 -19.32 11.13
CA LYS A 58 3.75 -17.93 10.84
C LYS A 58 2.59 -17.05 11.28
N THR A 59 2.93 -15.93 11.90
CA THR A 59 1.97 -14.87 12.20
C THR A 59 1.61 -14.13 10.92
N VAL A 60 0.31 -14.09 10.60
CA VAL A 60 -0.25 -13.28 9.51
C VAL A 60 -1.31 -12.32 10.03
N TYR A 61 -1.50 -11.24 9.30
CA TYR A 61 -2.52 -10.21 9.52
C TYR A 61 -3.47 -10.21 8.34
N ASP A 62 -4.77 -10.17 8.63
CA ASP A 62 -5.85 -10.18 7.63
C ASP A 62 -6.88 -9.11 7.98
N LEU A 63 -7.69 -8.68 7.02
CA LEU A 63 -8.76 -7.71 7.27
C LEU A 63 -9.95 -8.40 7.95
N THR A 64 -10.56 -7.72 8.90
CA THR A 64 -11.90 -8.10 9.37
C THR A 64 -12.95 -7.65 8.36
N ALA A 65 -14.23 -7.98 8.58
CA ALA A 65 -15.31 -7.44 7.77
C ALA A 65 -15.36 -5.89 7.77
N GLY A 66 -15.16 -5.27 8.94
CA GLY A 66 -15.07 -3.81 9.07
C GLY A 66 -13.80 -3.24 8.41
N GLY A 67 -12.68 -3.95 8.55
CA GLY A 67 -11.43 -3.64 7.84
C GLY A 67 -11.57 -3.64 6.34
N LEU A 68 -12.30 -4.63 5.79
CA LEU A 68 -12.51 -4.76 4.36
C LEU A 68 -13.29 -3.58 3.78
N GLU A 69 -14.35 -3.13 4.47
CA GLU A 69 -15.15 -1.99 4.01
C GLU A 69 -14.32 -0.70 3.99
N GLU A 70 -13.55 -0.46 5.04
CA GLU A 70 -12.68 0.70 5.16
C GLU A 70 -11.54 0.66 4.12
N ALA A 71 -10.85 -0.47 4.04
CA ALA A 71 -9.73 -0.65 3.13
C ALA A 71 -10.17 -0.54 1.66
N LYS A 72 -11.39 -0.98 1.33
CA LYS A 72 -11.97 -0.79 0.00
C LYS A 72 -12.09 0.70 -0.37
N LYS A 73 -12.60 1.54 0.54
CA LYS A 73 -12.73 3.00 0.28
C LYS A 73 -11.37 3.63 0.02
N ILE A 74 -10.37 3.22 0.80
CA ILE A 74 -8.99 3.69 0.66
C ILE A 74 -8.39 3.22 -0.68
N TYR A 75 -8.58 1.94 -1.02
CA TYR A 75 -8.08 1.36 -2.27
C TYR A 75 -8.73 1.99 -3.50
N ASP A 76 -10.05 2.20 -3.48
CA ASP A 76 -10.79 2.87 -4.55
C ASP A 76 -10.24 4.30 -4.78
N ASN A 77 -9.90 5.03 -3.71
CA ASN A 77 -9.26 6.35 -3.80
C ASN A 77 -7.84 6.29 -4.41
N LEU A 78 -7.03 5.31 -4.02
CA LEU A 78 -5.70 5.10 -4.60
C LEU A 78 -5.77 4.74 -6.09
N GLN A 79 -6.76 3.94 -6.48
CA GLN A 79 -6.99 3.60 -7.87
C GLN A 79 -7.39 4.83 -8.69
N ASN A 80 -8.23 5.72 -8.14
CA ASN A 80 -8.59 6.98 -8.80
C ASN A 80 -7.35 7.86 -9.00
N LYS A 81 -6.53 8.05 -7.95
CA LYS A 81 -5.27 8.80 -8.04
C LYS A 81 -4.30 8.20 -9.07
N ALA A 82 -4.19 6.88 -9.10
CA ALA A 82 -3.36 6.20 -10.10
C ALA A 82 -3.86 6.46 -11.54
N ASN A 83 -5.18 6.46 -11.74
CA ASN A 83 -5.78 6.76 -13.04
C ASN A 83 -5.60 8.22 -13.44
N GLU A 84 -5.70 9.16 -12.49
CA GLU A 84 -5.41 10.58 -12.71
C GLU A 84 -3.97 10.77 -13.21
N ILE A 85 -2.98 10.20 -12.50
CA ILE A 85 -1.56 10.25 -12.91
C ILE A 85 -1.39 9.68 -14.34
N LYS A 86 -1.96 8.50 -14.61
CA LYS A 86 -1.87 7.85 -15.92
C LYS A 86 -2.45 8.73 -17.03
N ASN A 87 -3.61 9.34 -16.79
CA ASN A 87 -4.28 10.20 -17.77
C ASN A 87 -3.47 11.47 -18.03
N MET A 88 -2.94 12.11 -16.99
CA MET A 88 -2.10 13.30 -17.14
C MET A 88 -0.84 12.99 -17.95
N ILE A 89 -0.18 11.86 -17.69
CA ILE A 89 0.98 11.41 -18.48
C ILE A 89 0.58 11.13 -19.93
N ALA A 90 -0.49 10.36 -20.14
CA ALA A 90 -0.94 9.98 -21.49
C ALA A 90 -1.36 11.19 -22.34
N ASN A 91 -1.88 12.24 -21.72
CA ASN A 91 -2.25 13.49 -22.39
C ASN A 91 -1.07 14.46 -22.57
N GLY A 92 0.12 14.15 -22.03
CA GLY A 92 1.28 15.05 -22.03
C GLY A 92 1.13 16.24 -21.06
N GLU A 93 0.20 16.17 -20.12
CA GLU A 93 -0.02 17.18 -19.07
C GLU A 93 0.97 17.04 -17.91
N LEU A 94 1.49 15.83 -17.71
CA LEU A 94 2.48 15.51 -16.68
C LEU A 94 3.70 14.83 -17.29
N ASP A 95 4.85 15.47 -17.14
CA ASP A 95 6.15 14.81 -17.32
C ASP A 95 6.37 13.87 -16.11
N PRO A 96 6.63 12.56 -16.31
CA PRO A 96 6.90 11.63 -15.22
C PRO A 96 8.04 12.11 -14.31
N SER A 97 9.04 12.84 -14.82
CA SER A 97 10.12 13.40 -14.00
C SER A 97 9.67 14.54 -13.06
N GLN A 98 8.45 15.06 -13.24
CA GLN A 98 7.87 16.18 -12.50
C GLN A 98 6.62 15.75 -11.71
N ILE A 99 6.54 14.49 -11.27
CA ILE A 99 5.41 14.03 -10.45
C ILE A 99 5.23 14.95 -9.23
N PRO A 100 4.01 15.50 -9.01
CA PRO A 100 3.74 16.36 -7.87
C PRO A 100 4.08 15.67 -6.54
N GLU A 101 4.62 16.46 -5.60
CA GLU A 101 5.05 15.98 -4.27
C GLU A 101 3.95 15.20 -3.52
N GLU A 102 2.69 15.60 -3.71
CA GLU A 102 1.52 14.93 -3.13
C GLU A 102 1.35 13.46 -3.55
N TYR A 103 1.94 13.06 -4.68
CA TYR A 103 1.91 11.67 -5.16
C TYR A 103 3.16 10.88 -4.77
N LEU A 104 4.28 11.56 -4.47
CA LEU A 104 5.56 10.89 -4.18
C LEU A 104 5.46 9.92 -3.00
N ASP A 105 4.77 10.31 -1.92
CA ASP A 105 4.55 9.48 -0.72
C ASP A 105 3.68 8.23 -0.98
N ILE A 106 2.87 8.22 -2.05
CA ILE A 106 2.02 7.08 -2.40
C ILE A 106 2.53 6.27 -3.59
N LEU A 107 3.46 6.81 -4.39
CA LEU A 107 4.00 6.13 -5.56
C LEU A 107 4.53 4.72 -5.25
N PRO A 108 5.37 4.49 -4.22
CA PRO A 108 5.85 3.15 -3.89
C PRO A 108 4.70 2.18 -3.62
N LEU A 109 3.66 2.64 -2.94
CA LEU A 109 2.46 1.86 -2.65
C LEU A 109 1.68 1.54 -3.95
N LEU A 110 1.45 2.53 -4.82
CA LEU A 110 0.77 2.34 -6.10
C LEU A 110 1.50 1.33 -7.00
N ILE A 111 2.83 1.39 -7.06
CA ILE A 111 3.65 0.44 -7.81
C ILE A 111 3.55 -0.96 -7.20
N SER A 112 3.65 -1.08 -5.87
CA SER A 112 3.59 -2.37 -5.19
C SER A 112 2.28 -3.12 -5.43
N MET A 113 1.17 -2.39 -5.59
CA MET A 113 -0.15 -2.93 -5.88
C MET A 113 -0.45 -3.01 -7.39
N SER A 114 0.57 -2.82 -8.24
CA SER A 114 0.45 -2.80 -9.70
C SER A 114 -0.60 -1.82 -10.23
N LEU A 115 -0.91 -0.76 -9.48
CA LEU A 115 -1.83 0.29 -9.90
C LEU A 115 -1.19 1.22 -10.92
N ILE A 116 0.14 1.37 -10.89
CA ILE A 116 0.93 2.06 -11.93
C ILE A 116 2.04 1.10 -12.36
N GLU A 117 2.23 0.98 -13.68
CA GLU A 117 3.31 0.17 -14.25
C GLU A 117 4.64 0.89 -14.06
N MET A 118 5.68 0.16 -13.66
CA MET A 118 7.03 0.71 -13.49
C MET A 118 7.58 1.31 -14.79
N MET A 119 7.17 0.77 -15.94
CA MET A 119 7.54 1.28 -17.27
C MET A 119 7.04 2.71 -17.53
N LEU A 120 5.90 3.11 -16.93
CA LEU A 120 5.41 4.49 -17.02
C LEU A 120 6.27 5.46 -16.21
N LEU A 121 7.14 4.93 -15.34
CA LEU A 121 7.97 5.68 -14.41
C LEU A 121 9.47 5.50 -14.71
N GLU A 122 9.85 4.86 -15.82
CA GLU A 122 11.26 4.65 -16.19
C GLU A 122 12.05 5.97 -16.27
N ASP A 123 11.40 7.06 -16.70
CA ASP A 123 12.00 8.40 -16.73
C ASP A 123 12.24 9.00 -15.33
N LEU A 124 11.55 8.55 -14.27
CA LEU A 124 11.88 8.97 -12.91
C LEU A 124 13.22 8.39 -12.45
N THR A 125 13.52 7.14 -12.83
CA THR A 125 14.65 6.39 -12.28
C THR A 125 16.03 6.88 -12.74
N LEU A 126 16.07 7.81 -13.72
CA LEU A 126 17.31 8.39 -14.23
C LEU A 126 17.95 9.45 -13.31
N TRP A 127 17.34 9.78 -12.16
CA TRP A 127 17.76 10.88 -11.27
C TRP A 127 17.89 10.50 -9.78
N TRP A 128 18.19 9.23 -9.45
CA TRP A 128 18.44 8.72 -8.09
C TRP A 128 19.86 8.16 -8.00
#